data_AF-A0A9D9VX84-F1
#
_entry.id   AF-A0A9D9VX84-F1
#
_cell.length_a   1.000
_cell.length_b   1.000
_cell.length_c   1.000
_cell.angle_alpha   90.00
_cell.angle_beta   90.00
_cell.angle_gamma   90.00
#
_symmetry.space_group_name_H-M   'P 1'
#
loop_
_entity.id
_entity.type
_entity.pdbx_description
1 polymer ?
#
loop_
_entity_poly.entity_id
_entity_poly.type
_entity_poly.pdbx_seq_one_letter_code
_entity_poly.pdbx_strand_id
1 'polypeptide(L)'
;MGIFEVRGGKSLSGEITPQGAKNEALQIISAVLLTDEEVIIKNIPDIIDVNLQIELLAEMQVKINRIDRHTCSFKADDVNVAYLSSKEFHKKSSRLRGSVMLAGPLLARFKKAFLPKPGGDKIGRRRLDTHIIGFEKLNANFSYKEGEGYFTLQTPGLKGTYMLLDEPSVTGTANILMAAVMAEGATTIYNAAC
;
A
#
# COMPACT_ATOMS: atom_id res chain seq x y z
N MET A 1 11.84 14.67 -20.52
CA MET A 1 10.55 15.17 -20.00
C MET A 1 9.62 15.25 -21.20
N GLY A 2 8.50 14.53 -21.21
CA GLY A 2 7.53 14.61 -22.31
C GLY A 2 6.75 15.92 -22.23
N ILE A 3 6.44 16.52 -23.38
CA ILE A 3 5.59 17.70 -23.49
C ILE A 3 4.40 17.32 -24.35
N PHE A 4 3.19 17.69 -23.91
CA PHE A 4 1.98 17.58 -24.72
C PHE A 4 1.62 18.95 -25.27
N GLU A 5 1.58 19.11 -26.59
CA GLU A 5 1.00 20.27 -27.26
C GLU A 5 -0.47 19.95 -27.60
N VAL A 6 -1.41 20.74 -27.06
CA VAL A 6 -2.84 20.58 -27.33
C VAL A 6 -3.33 21.78 -28.13
N ARG A 7 -3.85 21.55 -29.34
CA ARG A 7 -4.45 22.57 -30.19
C ARG A 7 -5.97 22.56 -30.03
N GLY A 8 -6.52 23.67 -29.53
CA GLY A 8 -7.96 23.83 -29.31
C GLY A 8 -8.80 23.90 -30.60
N GLY A 9 -10.11 24.04 -30.43
CA GLY A 9 -11.07 24.21 -31.54
C GLY A 9 -11.64 22.91 -32.12
N LYS A 10 -11.38 21.76 -31.49
CA LYS A 10 -11.95 20.47 -31.88
C LYS A 10 -13.00 20.01 -30.86
N SER A 11 -14.20 19.66 -31.33
CA SER A 11 -15.20 18.97 -30.51
C SER A 11 -14.84 17.49 -30.44
N LEU A 12 -14.92 16.89 -29.25
CA LEU A 12 -14.67 15.46 -29.05
C LEU A 12 -15.93 14.67 -29.41
N SER A 13 -15.77 13.56 -30.15
CA SER A 13 -16.81 12.59 -30.46
C SER A 13 -16.19 11.21 -30.59
N GLY A 14 -16.80 10.19 -29.98
CA GLY A 14 -16.29 8.82 -29.95
C GLY A 14 -16.53 8.14 -28.61
N GLU A 15 -15.93 6.98 -28.43
CA GLU A 15 -16.02 6.15 -27.23
C GLU A 15 -14.62 5.92 -26.66
N ILE A 16 -14.52 5.82 -25.32
CA ILE A 16 -13.32 5.40 -24.62
C ILE A 16 -13.67 4.31 -23.62
N THR A 17 -12.82 3.30 -23.50
CA THR A 17 -12.91 2.31 -22.42
C THR A 17 -11.99 2.74 -21.28
N PRO A 18 -12.51 3.03 -20.07
CA PRO A 18 -11.68 3.37 -18.93
C PRO A 18 -10.84 2.16 -18.50
N GLN A 19 -9.62 2.42 -18.04
CA GLN A 19 -8.79 1.39 -17.40
C GLN A 19 -9.28 1.13 -15.96
N GLY A 20 -8.78 0.06 -15.35
CA GLY A 20 -9.01 -0.22 -13.94
C GLY A 20 -8.66 0.94 -13.00
N ALA A 21 -9.33 0.99 -11.85
CA ALA A 21 -9.14 2.07 -10.89
C ALA A 21 -7.76 1.97 -10.23
N LYS A 22 -6.93 3.01 -10.42
CA LYS A 22 -5.59 3.08 -9.80
C LYS A 22 -5.62 2.82 -8.30
N ASN A 23 -6.48 3.53 -7.58
CA ASN A 23 -6.49 3.50 -6.12
C ASN A 23 -6.92 2.14 -5.57
N GLU A 24 -7.79 1.43 -6.30
CA GLU A 24 -8.15 0.04 -5.97
C GLU A 24 -7.02 -0.91 -6.29
N ALA A 25 -6.40 -0.77 -7.47
CA ALA A 25 -5.27 -1.59 -7.88
C ALA A 25 -4.14 -1.55 -6.83
N LEU A 26 -3.79 -0.38 -6.31
CA LEU A 26 -2.75 -0.24 -5.28
C LEU A 26 -3.11 -0.99 -3.98
N GLN A 27 -4.39 -1.00 -3.58
CA GLN A 27 -4.85 -1.70 -2.38
C GLN A 27 -4.82 -3.22 -2.56
N ILE A 28 -5.43 -3.73 -3.64
CA ILE A 28 -5.53 -5.18 -3.89
C ILE A 28 -4.17 -5.80 -4.20
N ILE A 29 -3.27 -5.08 -4.88
CA ILE A 29 -1.89 -5.53 -5.11
C ILE A 29 -1.12 -5.59 -3.79
N SER A 30 -1.39 -4.69 -2.84
CA SER A 30 -0.77 -4.80 -1.50
C SER A 30 -1.28 -6.02 -0.74
N ALA A 31 -2.57 -6.34 -0.87
CA ALA A 31 -3.21 -7.45 -0.18
C ALA A 31 -2.68 -8.83 -0.56
N VAL A 32 -1.99 -8.98 -1.71
CA VAL A 32 -1.36 -10.27 -2.10
C VAL A 32 -0.34 -10.75 -1.08
N LEU A 33 0.24 -9.84 -0.29
CA LEU A 33 1.16 -10.17 0.79
C LEU A 33 0.48 -10.94 1.94
N LEU A 34 -0.85 -10.95 2.05
CA LEU A 34 -1.60 -11.63 3.11
C LEU A 34 -1.65 -13.16 2.95
N THR A 35 -1.23 -13.71 1.80
CA THR A 35 -1.29 -15.16 1.52
C THR A 35 -0.02 -15.65 0.80
N ASP A 36 0.38 -16.90 1.01
CA ASP A 36 1.40 -17.61 0.21
C ASP A 36 0.85 -18.22 -1.08
N GLU A 37 -0.47 -18.34 -1.19
CA GLU A 37 -1.12 -18.86 -2.38
C GLU A 37 -1.01 -17.90 -3.57
N GLU A 38 -1.13 -18.44 -4.79
CA GLU A 38 -1.14 -17.61 -6.00
C GLU A 38 -2.43 -16.77 -6.08
N VAL A 39 -2.27 -15.46 -6.30
CA VAL A 39 -3.36 -14.50 -6.49
C VAL A 39 -3.27 -13.94 -7.90
N ILE A 40 -4.35 -14.09 -8.67
CA ILE A 40 -4.47 -13.51 -10.03
C ILE A 40 -5.34 -12.26 -9.97
N ILE A 41 -4.78 -11.13 -10.35
CA ILE A 41 -5.49 -9.84 -10.42
C ILE A 41 -5.64 -9.43 -11.87
N LYS A 42 -6.87 -9.18 -12.29
CA LYS A 42 -7.27 -8.73 -13.63
C LYS A 42 -7.62 -7.25 -13.60
N ASN A 43 -7.67 -6.62 -14.78
CA ASN A 43 -8.03 -5.21 -14.96
C ASN A 43 -7.09 -4.25 -14.19
N ILE A 44 -5.80 -4.56 -14.15
CA ILE A 44 -4.77 -3.68 -13.58
C ILE A 44 -4.49 -2.54 -14.58
N PRO A 45 -4.58 -1.26 -14.17
CA PRO A 45 -4.24 -0.15 -15.06
C PRO A 45 -2.73 -0.09 -15.29
N ASP A 46 -2.33 0.12 -16.55
CA ASP A 46 -0.93 0.16 -16.95
C ASP A 46 -0.38 1.59 -16.80
N ILE A 47 -0.08 1.96 -15.55
CA ILE A 47 0.36 3.29 -15.15
C ILE A 47 1.53 3.22 -14.18
N ILE A 48 2.34 4.28 -14.16
CA ILE A 48 3.62 4.33 -13.44
C ILE A 48 3.47 3.96 -11.96
N ASP A 49 2.51 4.54 -11.23
CA ASP A 49 2.33 4.28 -9.79
C ASP A 49 2.10 2.78 -9.51
N VAL A 50 1.27 2.12 -10.31
CA VAL A 50 0.92 0.70 -10.13
C VAL A 50 2.10 -0.20 -10.51
N ASN A 51 2.76 0.11 -11.62
CA ASN A 51 3.93 -0.65 -12.06
C ASN A 51 5.09 -0.54 -11.06
N LEU A 52 5.32 0.64 -10.47
CA LEU A 52 6.32 0.82 -9.40
C LEU A 52 5.99 0.00 -8.14
N GLN A 53 4.72 -0.18 -7.80
CA GLN A 53 4.34 -1.03 -6.67
C GLN A 53 4.59 -2.52 -6.95
N ILE A 54 4.26 -2.96 -8.17
CA ILE A 54 4.53 -4.33 -8.63
C ILE A 54 6.03 -4.61 -8.61
N GLU A 55 6.85 -3.67 -9.10
CA GLU A 55 8.32 -3.76 -9.03
C GLU A 55 8.82 -3.85 -7.58
N LEU A 56 8.26 -3.05 -6.68
CA LEU A 56 8.64 -3.08 -5.26
C LEU A 56 8.34 -4.44 -4.61
N LEU A 57 7.21 -5.06 -4.97
CA LEU A 57 6.88 -6.43 -4.53
C LEU A 57 7.86 -7.47 -5.10
N ALA A 58 8.25 -7.36 -6.37
CA ALA A 58 9.22 -8.27 -6.97
C ALA A 58 10.58 -8.24 -6.24
N GLU A 59 11.02 -7.04 -5.83
CA GLU A 59 12.27 -6.86 -5.06
C GLU A 59 12.19 -7.43 -3.65
N MET A 60 10.97 -7.51 -3.09
CA MET A 60 10.68 -8.22 -1.86
C MET A 60 10.59 -9.75 -2.06
N GLN A 61 11.01 -10.27 -3.21
CA GLN A 61 10.92 -11.69 -3.60
C GLN A 61 9.49 -12.23 -3.77
N VAL A 62 8.48 -11.38 -3.95
CA VAL A 62 7.18 -11.83 -4.46
C VAL A 62 7.38 -12.31 -5.90
N LYS A 63 6.96 -13.53 -6.21
CA LYS A 63 6.99 -14.06 -7.58
C LYS A 63 5.87 -13.41 -8.37
N ILE A 64 6.20 -12.81 -9.51
CA ILE A 64 5.23 -12.07 -10.34
C ILE A 64 5.30 -12.60 -11.76
N ASN A 65 4.13 -12.91 -12.32
CA ASN A 65 3.97 -13.27 -13.73
C ASN A 65 2.98 -12.31 -14.40
N ARG A 66 3.44 -11.53 -15.37
CA ARG A 66 2.60 -10.64 -16.17
C ARG A 66 1.99 -11.44 -17.32
N ILE A 67 0.80 -11.96 -17.12
CA ILE A 67 0.08 -12.80 -18.10
C ILE A 67 -0.27 -11.98 -19.34
N ASP A 68 -0.77 -10.76 -19.13
CA ASP A 68 -1.05 -9.79 -20.19
C ASP A 68 -0.88 -8.34 -19.65
N ARG A 69 -1.19 -7.34 -20.47
CA ARG A 69 -1.03 -5.92 -20.11
C ARG A 69 -1.78 -5.52 -18.83
N HIS A 70 -2.93 -6.13 -18.57
CA HIS A 70 -3.85 -5.79 -17.48
C HIS A 70 -4.06 -6.95 -16.49
N THR A 71 -3.31 -8.04 -16.61
CA THR A 71 -3.42 -9.20 -15.72
C THR A 71 -2.05 -9.64 -15.20
N CYS A 72 -1.96 -9.81 -13.89
CA CYS A 72 -0.78 -10.33 -13.20
C CYS A 72 -1.17 -11.46 -12.25
N SER A 73 -0.32 -12.48 -12.14
CA SER A 73 -0.30 -13.35 -10.97
C SER A 73 0.82 -12.97 -10.01
N PHE A 74 0.54 -13.14 -8.72
CA PHE A 74 1.44 -12.83 -7.61
C PHE A 74 1.48 -14.02 -6.67
N LYS A 75 2.67 -14.41 -6.22
CA LYS A 75 2.84 -15.43 -5.19
C LYS A 75 3.85 -14.96 -4.15
N ALA A 76 3.38 -14.74 -2.92
CA ALA A 76 4.16 -14.24 -1.81
C ALA A 76 4.51 -15.38 -0.83
N ASP A 77 5.12 -16.45 -1.35
CA ASP A 77 5.51 -17.65 -0.58
C ASP A 77 6.94 -17.58 -0.01
N ASP A 78 7.78 -16.66 -0.49
CA ASP A 78 9.19 -16.51 -0.08
C ASP A 78 9.59 -15.04 0.07
N VAL A 79 8.77 -14.26 0.78
CA VAL A 79 8.98 -12.80 0.91
C VAL A 79 10.24 -12.48 1.73
N ASN A 80 11.13 -11.66 1.17
CA ASN A 80 12.33 -11.17 1.84
C ASN A 80 12.02 -10.02 2.81
N VAL A 81 11.66 -10.34 4.04
CA VAL A 81 11.41 -9.33 5.10
C VAL A 81 12.66 -8.51 5.43
N ALA A 82 13.87 -9.04 5.22
CA ALA A 82 15.11 -8.32 5.47
C ALA A 82 15.31 -7.16 4.47
N TYR A 83 14.84 -7.30 3.23
CA TYR A 83 14.89 -6.26 2.19
C TYR A 83 14.21 -4.96 2.63
N LEU A 84 13.19 -5.04 3.48
CA LEU A 84 12.49 -3.87 4.02
C LEU A 84 13.42 -2.90 4.79
N SER A 85 14.56 -3.38 5.28
CA SER A 85 15.54 -2.56 6.00
C SER A 85 16.62 -1.98 5.07
N SER A 86 16.55 -2.24 3.77
CA SER A 86 17.54 -1.81 2.80
C SER A 86 17.36 -0.35 2.39
N LYS A 87 18.47 0.32 2.05
CA LYS A 87 18.43 1.70 1.51
C LYS A 87 17.64 1.80 0.20
N GLU A 88 17.69 0.77 -0.63
CA GLU A 88 16.96 0.71 -1.89
C GLU A 88 15.44 0.70 -1.67
N PHE A 89 14.95 -0.16 -0.75
CA PHE A 89 13.54 -0.19 -0.37
C PHE A 89 13.07 1.18 0.14
N HIS A 90 13.84 1.83 1.02
CA HIS A 90 13.49 3.16 1.55
C HIS A 90 13.46 4.24 0.46
N LYS A 91 14.43 4.21 -0.47
CA LYS A 91 14.51 5.17 -1.58
C LYS A 91 13.37 4.99 -2.57
N LYS A 92 12.94 3.77 -2.86
CA LYS A 92 11.83 3.50 -3.79
C LYS A 92 10.47 3.75 -3.16
N SER A 93 10.25 3.28 -1.94
CA SER A 93 8.99 3.49 -1.21
C SER A 93 8.70 4.98 -0.97
N SER A 94 9.71 5.79 -0.63
CA SER A 94 9.53 7.25 -0.45
C SER A 94 9.12 8.00 -1.73
N ARG A 95 9.43 7.45 -2.91
CA ARG A 95 9.03 8.01 -4.22
C ARG A 95 7.63 7.59 -4.65
N LEU A 96 7.10 6.51 -4.08
CA LEU A 96 5.78 5.96 -4.39
C LEU A 96 4.82 6.25 -3.24
N ARG A 97 3.85 7.15 -3.45
CA ARG A 97 2.83 7.47 -2.43
C ARG A 97 2.02 6.25 -2.01
N GLY A 98 1.76 5.32 -2.94
CA GLY A 98 1.04 4.07 -2.67
C GLY A 98 1.77 3.08 -1.77
N SER A 99 3.08 3.24 -1.54
CA SER A 99 3.89 2.29 -0.74
C SER A 99 3.42 2.17 0.71
N VAL A 100 2.73 3.21 1.23
CA VAL A 100 2.06 3.18 2.54
C VAL A 100 1.16 1.96 2.69
N MET A 101 0.49 1.52 1.61
CA MET A 101 -0.46 0.42 1.61
C MET A 101 0.18 -0.95 1.85
N LEU A 102 1.50 -1.07 1.72
CA LEU A 102 2.21 -2.30 2.04
C LEU A 102 2.31 -2.52 3.56
N ALA A 103 2.15 -1.48 4.38
CA ALA A 103 2.40 -1.57 5.82
C ALA A 103 1.41 -2.49 6.54
N GLY A 104 0.12 -2.38 6.25
CA GLY A 104 -0.91 -3.23 6.84
C GLY A 104 -0.63 -4.73 6.66
N PRO A 105 -0.54 -5.24 5.41
CA PRO A 105 -0.32 -6.66 5.18
C PRO A 105 1.07 -7.14 5.60
N LEU A 106 2.09 -6.29 5.50
CA LEU A 106 3.42 -6.60 6.04
C LEU A 106 3.41 -6.81 7.55
N LEU A 107 2.72 -5.93 8.27
CA LEU A 107 2.58 -6.01 9.71
C LEU A 107 1.74 -7.23 10.12
N ALA A 108 0.67 -7.53 9.38
CA ALA A 108 -0.22 -8.65 9.63
C ALA A 108 0.52 -10.00 9.58
N ARG A 109 1.24 -10.24 8.48
CA ARG A 109 1.82 -11.55 8.19
C ARG A 109 3.27 -11.69 8.65
N PHE A 110 4.06 -10.64 8.51
CA PHE A 110 5.51 -10.66 8.78
C PHE A 110 5.90 -9.91 10.05
N LYS A 111 4.91 -9.38 10.80
CA LYS A 111 5.09 -8.68 12.09
C LYS A 111 6.00 -7.45 12.05
N LYS A 112 6.36 -6.98 10.85
CA LYS A 112 7.28 -5.88 10.62
C LYS A 112 6.85 -5.11 9.38
N ALA A 113 6.77 -3.79 9.50
CA ALA A 113 6.47 -2.90 8.39
C ALA A 113 7.29 -1.61 8.50
N PHE A 114 7.36 -0.88 7.39
CA PHE A 114 8.05 0.39 7.28
C PHE A 114 7.10 1.41 6.65
N LEU A 115 7.11 2.62 7.19
CA LEU A 115 6.39 3.75 6.62
C LEU A 115 7.40 4.85 6.30
N PRO A 116 7.49 5.32 5.04
CA PRO A 116 8.36 6.44 4.73
C PRO A 116 7.88 7.68 5.49
N LYS A 117 8.82 8.53 5.94
CA LYS A 117 8.44 9.81 6.55
C LYS A 117 7.57 10.59 5.58
N PRO A 118 6.40 11.09 6.00
CA PRO A 118 5.58 11.92 5.15
C PRO A 118 6.36 13.20 4.84
N GLY A 119 6.69 13.39 3.56
CA GLY A 119 7.04 14.71 3.05
C GLY A 119 5.82 15.64 2.99
N GLY A 120 6.00 16.84 2.46
CA GLY A 120 4.89 17.68 1.98
C GLY A 120 4.45 17.23 0.59
N ASP A 121 3.14 17.11 0.34
CA ASP A 121 2.61 17.10 -1.02
C ASP A 121 2.41 18.55 -1.49
N LYS A 122 2.44 18.80 -2.81
CA LYS A 122 2.00 20.10 -3.37
C LYS A 122 0.53 20.41 -3.05
N ILE A 123 -0.23 19.38 -2.69
CA ILE A 123 -1.68 19.44 -2.42
C ILE A 123 -1.99 19.65 -0.91
N GLY A 124 -1.09 19.28 0.02
CA GLY A 124 -1.35 19.41 1.46
C GLY A 124 -0.44 18.59 2.39
N ARG A 125 -0.66 18.70 3.71
CA ARG A 125 0.04 17.90 4.74
C ARG A 125 -0.38 16.43 4.64
N ARG A 126 0.60 15.52 4.59
CA ARG A 126 0.37 14.07 4.56
C ARG A 126 0.41 13.52 5.98
N ARG A 127 -0.74 13.47 6.66
CA ARG A 127 -0.82 12.84 7.98
C ARG A 127 -0.79 11.32 7.82
N LEU A 128 0.08 10.66 8.56
CA LEU A 128 0.09 9.20 8.69
C LEU A 128 -0.55 8.75 10.02
N ASP A 129 -1.08 9.70 10.78
CA ASP A 129 -1.57 9.51 12.14
C ASP A 129 -2.63 8.40 12.19
N THR A 130 -3.62 8.43 11.29
CA THR A 130 -4.65 7.38 11.20
C THR A 130 -4.08 5.98 11.02
N HIS A 131 -3.01 5.83 10.24
CA HIS A 131 -2.34 4.54 10.05
C HIS A 131 -1.63 4.10 11.31
N ILE A 132 -0.79 4.97 11.86
CA ILE A 132 0.06 4.67 13.03
C ILE A 132 -0.82 4.37 14.24
N ILE A 133 -1.77 5.24 14.56
CA ILE A 133 -2.70 5.08 15.69
C ILE A 133 -3.55 3.83 15.50
N GLY A 134 -4.00 3.55 14.28
CA GLY A 134 -4.75 2.34 13.95
C GLY A 134 -3.95 1.06 14.23
N PHE A 135 -2.69 1.03 13.80
CA PHE A 135 -1.79 -0.10 14.07
C PHE A 135 -1.44 -0.24 15.55
N GLU A 136 -1.21 0.88 16.27
CA GLU A 136 -0.97 0.86 17.72
C GLU A 136 -2.17 0.28 18.48
N LYS A 137 -3.39 0.66 18.09
CA LYS A 137 -4.63 0.07 18.63
C LYS A 137 -4.72 -1.43 18.37
N LEU A 138 -4.17 -1.91 17.26
CA LEU A 138 -4.03 -3.34 16.94
C LEU A 138 -2.83 -4.00 17.63
N ASN A 139 -2.20 -3.38 18.64
CA ASN A 139 -1.03 -3.90 19.37
C ASN A 139 0.27 -3.90 18.55
N ALA A 140 0.47 -2.88 17.70
CA ALA A 140 1.76 -2.60 17.08
C ALA A 140 2.55 -1.54 17.85
N ASN A 141 3.87 -1.71 17.88
CA ASN A 141 4.81 -0.74 18.41
C ASN A 141 5.40 0.08 17.27
N PHE A 142 5.49 1.38 17.51
CA PHE A 142 6.02 2.36 16.58
C PHE A 142 7.38 2.88 17.07
N SER A 143 8.34 2.97 16.15
CA SER A 143 9.64 3.58 16.41
C SER A 143 10.05 4.48 15.24
N TYR A 144 10.44 5.71 15.55
CA TYR A 144 11.01 6.64 14.59
C TYR A 144 12.53 6.71 14.74
N LYS A 145 13.24 6.49 13.63
CA LYS A 145 14.69 6.69 13.56
C LYS A 145 15.01 7.99 12.84
N GLU A 146 15.35 9.02 13.62
CA GLU A 146 15.64 10.37 13.10
C GLU A 146 16.67 10.41 11.98
N GLY A 147 17.71 9.57 12.05
CA GLY A 147 18.79 9.53 11.06
C GLY A 147 18.42 8.89 9.71
N GLU A 148 17.31 8.16 9.63
CA GLU A 148 17.00 7.34 8.45
C GLU A 148 15.74 7.78 7.69
N GLY A 149 14.92 8.67 8.27
CA GLY A 149 13.79 9.29 7.57
C GLY A 149 12.60 8.35 7.29
N TYR A 150 12.44 7.32 8.13
CA TYR A 150 11.30 6.40 8.07
C TYR A 150 10.87 5.95 9.47
N PHE A 151 9.65 5.44 9.54
CA PHE A 151 9.10 4.80 10.72
C PHE A 151 9.18 3.29 10.58
N THR A 152 9.51 2.61 11.67
CA THR A 152 9.44 1.15 11.78
C THR A 152 8.24 0.78 12.65
N LEU A 153 7.46 -0.19 12.17
CA LEU A 153 6.36 -0.79 12.90
C LEU A 153 6.70 -2.25 13.17
N GLN A 154 6.49 -2.71 14.41
CA GLN A 154 6.67 -4.10 14.79
C GLN A 154 5.55 -4.54 15.73
N THR A 155 5.17 -5.81 15.72
CA THR A 155 4.16 -6.32 16.65
C THR A 155 4.55 -7.69 17.19
N PRO A 156 4.32 -7.98 18.48
CA PRO A 156 4.42 -9.35 18.98
C PRO A 156 3.29 -10.25 18.40
N GLY A 157 2.19 -9.63 17.98
CA GLY A 157 0.99 -10.23 17.43
C GLY A 157 -0.14 -9.20 17.47
N LEU A 158 -0.87 -9.07 16.37
CA LEU A 158 -1.97 -8.12 16.28
C LEU A 158 -3.18 -8.61 17.07
N LYS A 159 -3.90 -7.70 17.71
CA LYS A 159 -5.13 -8.00 18.45
C LYS A 159 -6.27 -7.13 17.97
N GLY A 160 -7.39 -7.77 17.68
CA GLY A 160 -8.60 -7.09 17.28
C GLY A 160 -9.13 -6.19 18.38
N THR A 161 -9.66 -5.04 17.98
CA THR A 161 -10.20 -4.06 18.93
C THR A 161 -11.28 -3.19 18.27
N TYR A 162 -12.04 -2.47 19.10
CA TYR A 162 -12.86 -1.37 18.64
C TYR A 162 -12.01 -0.12 18.47
N MET A 163 -12.15 0.57 17.33
CA MET A 163 -11.49 1.84 17.08
C MET A 163 -12.40 2.83 16.36
N LEU A 164 -12.41 4.07 16.84
CA LEU A 164 -12.97 5.22 16.15
C LEU A 164 -11.81 5.93 15.43
N LEU A 165 -11.91 6.12 14.12
CA LEU A 165 -10.95 6.91 13.35
C LEU A 165 -11.25 8.40 13.51
N ASP A 166 -10.22 9.21 13.77
CA ASP A 166 -10.35 10.67 13.92
C ASP A 166 -10.77 11.35 12.61
N GLU A 167 -10.37 10.79 11.47
CA GLU A 167 -10.78 11.23 10.15
C GLU A 167 -11.14 10.02 9.25
N PRO A 168 -12.12 10.16 8.35
CA PRO A 168 -12.47 9.13 7.37
C PRO A 168 -11.40 9.05 6.28
N SER A 169 -10.29 8.38 6.57
CA SER A 169 -9.15 8.18 5.66
C SER A 169 -9.31 6.89 4.86
N VAL A 170 -9.41 6.97 3.53
CA VAL A 170 -9.55 5.80 2.64
C VAL A 170 -8.35 4.85 2.80
N THR A 171 -7.13 5.38 2.65
CA THR A 171 -5.93 4.54 2.77
C THR A 171 -5.70 4.08 4.20
N GLY A 172 -6.03 4.89 5.21
CA GLY A 172 -5.95 4.50 6.62
C GLY A 172 -6.86 3.32 6.93
N THR A 173 -8.12 3.42 6.52
CA THR A 173 -9.13 2.36 6.67
C THR A 173 -8.66 1.07 6.01
N ALA A 174 -8.23 1.13 4.75
CA ALA A 174 -7.78 -0.05 4.02
C ALA A 174 -6.53 -0.72 4.63
N ASN A 175 -5.56 0.06 5.12
CA ASN A 175 -4.37 -0.48 5.77
C ASN A 175 -4.70 -1.19 7.08
N ILE A 176 -5.52 -0.54 7.92
CA ILE A 176 -5.97 -1.11 9.19
C ILE A 176 -6.78 -2.38 8.93
N LEU A 177 -7.68 -2.36 7.93
CA LEU A 177 -8.46 -3.52 7.53
C LEU A 177 -7.53 -4.68 7.14
N MET A 178 -6.56 -4.46 6.25
CA MET A 178 -5.60 -5.50 5.86
C MET A 178 -4.81 -6.05 7.05
N ALA A 179 -4.41 -5.20 8.01
CA ALA A 179 -3.75 -5.64 9.23
C ALA A 179 -4.67 -6.48 10.12
N ALA A 180 -5.92 -6.06 10.27
CA ALA A 180 -6.92 -6.69 11.12
C ALA A 180 -7.33 -8.11 10.66
N VAL A 181 -7.19 -8.44 9.37
CA VAL A 181 -7.54 -9.77 8.84
C VAL A 181 -6.78 -10.90 9.53
N MET A 182 -5.56 -10.65 10.01
CA MET A 182 -4.74 -11.65 10.72
C MET A 182 -4.63 -11.35 12.23
N ALA A 183 -5.40 -10.40 12.75
CA ALA A 183 -5.39 -10.08 14.18
C ALA A 183 -6.18 -11.11 14.99
N GLU A 184 -5.74 -11.36 16.22
CA GLU A 184 -6.47 -12.22 17.16
C GLU A 184 -7.72 -11.51 17.68
N GLY A 185 -8.90 -12.06 17.39
CA GLY A 185 -10.18 -11.52 17.85
C GLY A 185 -10.85 -10.59 16.83
N ALA A 186 -11.97 -9.97 17.24
CA ALA A 186 -12.77 -9.12 16.37
C ALA A 186 -12.24 -7.69 16.33
N THR A 187 -12.16 -7.10 15.13
CA THR A 187 -11.86 -5.68 14.94
C THR A 187 -13.09 -4.94 14.43
N THR A 188 -13.42 -3.81 15.06
CA THR A 188 -14.49 -2.92 14.61
C THR A 188 -13.90 -1.54 14.33
N ILE A 189 -14.01 -1.09 13.08
CA ILE A 189 -13.52 0.22 12.63
C ILE A 189 -14.71 1.15 12.42
N TYR A 190 -14.85 2.17 13.26
CA TYR A 190 -15.88 3.20 13.16
C TYR A 190 -15.33 4.46 12.51
N ASN A 191 -16.17 5.20 11.79
CA ASN A 191 -15.78 6.34 10.94
C ASN A 191 -14.80 5.93 9.82
N ALA A 192 -14.96 4.69 9.33
CA ALA A 192 -14.26 4.16 8.18
C ALA A 192 -14.62 4.93 6.90
N ALA A 193 -13.67 4.99 5.96
CA ALA A 193 -13.90 5.52 4.61
C ALA A 193 -13.77 4.39 3.58
N CYS A 194 -14.69 4.39 2.61
CA CYS A 194 -14.79 3.42 1.52
C CYS A 194 -14.54 4.13 0.18
#